data_AF-A0A2I0J9Q7-F1
#
_entry.id   AF-A0A2I0J9Q7-F1
#
_cell.length_a   1.000
_cell.length_b   1.000
_cell.length_c   1.000
_cell.angle_alpha   90.00
_cell.angle_beta   90.00
_cell.angle_gamma   90.00
#
_symmetry.space_group_name_H-M   'P 1'
#
loop_
_entity.id
_entity.type
_entity.pdbx_description
1 polymer ?
#
loop_
_entity_poly.entity_id
_entity_poly.type
_entity_poly.pdbx_seq_one_letter_code
_entity_poly.pdbx_strand_id
1 'polypeptide(L)'
;MMFWGAKINSLIDKGQIWRLVTSSFLHANAVHLMINCYSLNSVGPSVETISGPRRFLTVYFTSAIASSAMSYWFSRGPAVGASGAIFGLVGSLAMFTLRHRRLIVGAEEDLKRISNVIILNMVIGLLSRDIDNWGHLGGLLGGVVASWLIGPAWKYNSMSKDGQRIFTDRAPIFFIIKGNKEQR
;
A
#
# COMPACT_ATOMS: atom_id res chain seq x y z
N MET A 1 23.48 6.81 -4.21
CA MET A 1 22.09 6.36 -4.47
C MET A 1 21.69 6.42 -5.94
N MET A 2 21.97 7.52 -6.67
CA MET A 2 21.56 7.64 -8.08
C MET A 2 22.02 6.46 -8.96
N PHE A 3 23.28 6.03 -8.83
CA PHE A 3 23.80 4.85 -9.54
C PHE A 3 23.34 3.51 -8.98
N TRP A 4 22.82 3.47 -7.75
CA TRP A 4 22.60 2.27 -6.93
C TRP A 4 21.16 1.75 -7.00
N GLY A 5 20.35 2.25 -7.94
CA GLY A 5 18.98 1.80 -8.13
C GLY A 5 17.89 2.82 -7.83
N ALA A 6 18.25 4.10 -7.68
CA ALA A 6 17.25 5.17 -7.66
C ALA A 6 16.42 5.13 -8.94
N LYS A 7 15.14 5.49 -8.83
CA LYS A 7 14.27 5.65 -9.99
C LYS A 7 14.78 6.86 -10.76
N ILE A 8 15.24 6.64 -11.99
CA ILE A 8 15.78 7.65 -12.91
C ILE A 8 15.22 7.32 -14.29
N ASN A 9 14.38 8.20 -14.85
CA ASN A 9 13.64 7.94 -16.09
C ASN A 9 14.56 7.55 -17.24
N SER A 10 15.60 8.35 -17.49
CA SER A 10 16.52 8.12 -18.61
C SER A 10 17.28 6.79 -18.56
N LEU A 11 17.42 6.18 -17.38
CA LEU A 11 18.04 4.86 -17.23
C LEU A 11 17.00 3.74 -17.34
N ILE A 12 15.77 3.98 -16.87
CA ILE A 12 14.63 3.08 -17.08
C ILE A 12 14.33 2.96 -18.58
N ASP A 13 14.35 4.08 -19.32
CA ASP A 13 14.17 4.12 -20.77
C ASP A 13 15.24 3.31 -21.51
N LYS A 14 16.43 3.19 -20.93
CA LYS A 14 17.54 2.34 -21.42
C LYS A 14 17.44 0.87 -20.98
N GLY A 15 16.29 0.45 -20.44
CA GLY A 15 16.02 -0.93 -20.04
C GLY A 15 16.35 -1.28 -18.58
N GLN A 16 16.76 -0.34 -17.73
CA GLN A 16 17.03 -0.61 -16.32
C GLN A 16 15.74 -0.67 -15.48
N ILE A 17 14.79 -1.52 -15.89
CA ILE A 17 13.45 -1.65 -15.28
C ILE A 17 13.47 -2.07 -13.81
N TRP A 18 14.55 -2.73 -13.37
CA TRP A 18 14.78 -3.11 -11.97
C TRP A 18 14.77 -1.90 -11.03
N ARG A 19 15.03 -0.69 -11.55
CA ARG A 19 14.95 0.57 -10.80
C ARG A 19 13.55 0.90 -10.28
N LEU A 20 12.50 0.33 -10.87
CA LEU A 20 11.13 0.47 -10.37
C LEU A 20 10.91 -0.26 -9.04
N VAL A 21 11.76 -1.25 -8.75
CA VAL A 21 11.72 -2.04 -7.51
C VAL A 21 12.77 -1.54 -6.53
N THR A 22 14.02 -1.36 -6.98
CA THR A 22 15.13 -1.05 -6.07
C THR A 22 15.06 0.33 -5.44
N SER A 23 14.39 1.29 -6.09
CA SER A 23 14.24 2.67 -5.59
C SER A 23 13.61 2.71 -4.20
N SER A 24 12.72 1.77 -3.89
CA SER A 24 12.02 1.71 -2.60
C SER A 24 12.90 1.28 -1.42
N PHE A 25 14.09 0.73 -1.68
CA PHE A 25 15.03 0.33 -0.63
C PHE A 25 16.07 1.41 -0.33
N LEU A 26 16.23 2.40 -1.22
CA LEU A 26 17.18 3.49 -1.06
C LEU A 26 16.54 4.65 -0.29
N HIS A 27 17.32 5.41 0.47
CA HIS A 27 16.81 6.53 1.27
C HIS A 27 17.79 7.69 1.24
N ALA A 28 17.35 8.88 0.81
CA ALA A 28 18.20 10.05 0.56
C ALA A 28 19.22 10.38 1.68
N ASN A 29 18.85 10.16 2.94
CA ASN A 29 19.69 10.37 4.12
C ASN A 29 19.15 9.56 5.32
N ALA A 30 19.89 9.57 6.43
CA ALA A 30 19.54 8.84 7.64
C ALA A 30 18.20 9.29 8.25
N VAL A 31 17.89 10.59 8.22
CA VAL A 31 16.62 11.13 8.73
C VAL A 31 15.45 10.61 7.90
N HIS A 32 15.57 10.61 6.58
CA HIS A 32 14.56 10.06 5.68
C HIS A 32 14.35 8.55 5.93
N LEU A 33 15.41 7.79 6.19
CA LEU A 33 15.30 6.38 6.58
C LEU A 33 14.55 6.22 7.91
N MET A 34 14.93 6.97 8.94
CA MET A 34 14.27 6.89 10.26
C MET A 34 12.78 7.21 10.19
N ILE A 35 12.39 8.24 9.43
CA ILE A 35 10.99 8.61 9.23
C ILE A 35 10.24 7.45 8.55
N ASN A 36 10.79 6.85 7.50
CA ASN A 36 10.14 5.70 6.85
C ASN A 36 10.03 4.50 7.79
N CYS A 37 11.06 4.20 8.58
CA CYS A 37 11.00 3.12 9.57
C CYS A 37 9.92 3.37 10.62
N TYR A 38 9.83 4.61 11.13
CA TYR A 38 8.79 5.01 12.07
C TYR A 38 7.39 4.89 11.46
N SER A 39 7.18 5.43 10.26
CA SER A 39 5.91 5.34 9.55
C SER A 39 5.52 3.90 9.23
N LEU A 40 6.47 3.07 8.79
CA LEU A 40 6.24 1.65 8.54
C LEU A 40 5.87 0.92 9.83
N ASN A 41 6.53 1.19 10.95
CA ASN A 41 6.20 0.60 12.25
C ASN A 41 4.83 1.09 12.78
N SER A 42 4.39 2.29 12.39
CA SER A 42 3.09 2.83 12.79
C SER A 42 1.91 2.13 12.10
N VAL A 43 2.02 1.86 10.78
CA VAL A 43 0.91 1.26 9.99
C VAL A 43 1.08 -0.24 9.73
N GLY A 44 2.31 -0.71 9.62
CA GLY A 44 2.65 -2.06 9.18
C GLY A 44 2.09 -3.16 10.09
N PRO A 45 2.32 -3.12 11.41
CA PRO A 45 1.79 -4.12 12.34
C PRO A 45 0.27 -4.28 12.26
N SER A 46 -0.46 -3.17 12.09
CA SER A 46 -1.92 -3.20 11.95
C SER A 46 -2.35 -3.92 10.66
N VAL A 47 -1.73 -3.60 9.53
CA VAL A 47 -2.06 -4.24 8.24
C VAL A 47 -1.67 -5.72 8.25
N GLU A 48 -0.53 -6.07 8.83
CA GLU A 48 -0.06 -7.45 8.96
C GLU A 48 -0.97 -8.26 9.90
N THR A 49 -1.38 -7.71 11.03
CA THR A 49 -2.31 -8.38 11.97
C THR A 49 -3.66 -8.67 11.30
N ILE A 50 -4.18 -7.72 10.53
CA ILE A 50 -5.47 -7.85 9.85
C ILE A 50 -5.40 -8.85 8.69
N SER A 51 -4.32 -8.80 7.91
CA SER A 51 -4.25 -9.45 6.59
C SER A 51 -3.38 -10.72 6.57
N GLY A 52 -2.52 -10.88 7.57
CA GLY A 52 -1.43 -11.84 7.59
C GLY A 52 -0.22 -11.39 6.76
N PRO A 53 0.95 -12.03 6.99
CA PRO A 53 2.24 -11.62 6.43
C PRO A 53 2.28 -11.68 4.90
N ARG A 54 1.66 -12.71 4.29
CA ARG A 54 1.68 -12.89 2.83
C ARG A 54 0.98 -11.75 2.09
N ARG A 55 -0.19 -11.33 2.60
CA ARG A 55 -0.95 -10.23 2.00
C ARG A 55 -0.29 -8.90 2.27
N PHE A 56 0.25 -8.70 3.48
CA PHE A 56 1.05 -7.53 3.83
C PHE A 56 2.21 -7.33 2.83
N LEU A 57 3.04 -8.35 2.63
CA LEU A 57 4.17 -8.26 1.69
C LEU A 57 3.70 -8.02 0.26
N THR A 58 2.61 -8.67 -0.16
CA THR A 58 2.06 -8.47 -1.51
C THR A 58 1.60 -7.01 -1.71
N VAL A 59 0.85 -6.46 -0.76
CA VAL A 59 0.43 -5.05 -0.79
C VAL A 59 1.64 -4.12 -0.79
N TYR A 60 2.62 -4.36 0.09
CA TYR A 60 3.82 -3.53 0.18
C TYR A 60 4.59 -3.47 -1.14
N PHE A 61 4.93 -4.62 -1.74
CA PHE A 61 5.72 -4.66 -2.97
C PHE A 61 4.95 -4.20 -4.20
N THR A 62 3.66 -4.53 -4.32
CA THR A 62 2.84 -4.03 -5.42
C THR A 62 2.68 -2.51 -5.35
N SER A 63 2.52 -1.96 -4.15
CA SER A 63 2.46 -0.50 -3.93
C SER A 63 3.80 0.17 -4.22
N ALA A 64 4.93 -0.44 -3.84
CA ALA A 64 6.26 0.04 -4.18
C ALA A 64 6.46 0.19 -5.70
N ILE A 65 6.06 -0.84 -6.45
CA ILE A 65 6.14 -0.83 -7.92
C ILE A 65 5.17 0.19 -8.52
N ALA A 66 3.93 0.24 -8.04
CA ALA A 66 2.92 1.19 -8.50
C ALA A 66 3.34 2.65 -8.25
N SER A 67 3.95 2.91 -7.09
CA SER A 67 4.58 4.19 -6.74
C SER A 67 5.65 4.57 -7.76
N SER A 68 6.64 3.69 -7.99
CA SER A 68 7.72 3.97 -8.94
C SER A 68 7.22 4.12 -10.38
N ALA A 69 6.20 3.36 -10.78
CA ALA A 69 5.61 3.44 -12.11
C ALA A 69 4.83 4.74 -12.33
N MET A 70 4.01 5.17 -11.36
CA MET A 70 3.30 6.45 -11.43
C MET A 70 4.29 7.62 -11.39
N SER A 71 5.30 7.56 -10.51
CA SER A 71 6.42 8.50 -10.50
C SER A 71 7.11 8.58 -11.86
N TYR A 72 7.38 7.45 -12.51
CA TYR A 72 8.03 7.42 -13.83
C TYR A 72 7.27 8.23 -14.87
N TRP A 73 5.94 8.09 -14.91
CA TRP A 73 5.12 8.79 -15.89
C TRP A 73 4.93 10.28 -15.61
N PHE A 74 4.78 10.66 -14.33
CA PHE A 74 4.34 12.01 -13.97
C PHE A 74 5.41 12.87 -13.29
N SER A 75 6.52 12.27 -12.84
CA SER A 75 7.64 12.97 -12.20
C SER A 75 8.94 12.75 -12.97
N ARG A 76 9.60 13.85 -13.34
CA ARG A 76 10.89 13.81 -14.06
C ARG A 76 12.08 13.63 -13.13
N GLY A 77 11.92 13.96 -11.86
CA GLY A 77 12.98 13.92 -10.86
C GLY A 77 13.39 12.49 -10.49
N PRO A 78 14.62 12.30 -9.98
CA PRO A 78 15.01 11.05 -9.37
C PRO A 78 14.21 10.81 -8.09
N ALA A 79 13.86 9.54 -7.81
CA ALA A 79 13.10 9.18 -6.61
C ALA A 79 13.72 7.98 -5.88
N VAL A 80 13.66 8.03 -4.54
CA VAL A 80 14.08 6.97 -3.62
C VAL A 80 13.15 6.97 -2.39
N GLY A 81 12.97 5.82 -1.76
CA GLY A 81 12.32 5.71 -0.45
C GLY A 81 11.17 4.71 -0.42
N ALA A 82 10.97 4.15 0.77
CA ALA A 82 9.86 3.22 1.04
C ALA A 82 8.49 3.90 1.14
N SER A 83 8.44 5.24 1.14
CA SER A 83 7.22 6.01 1.45
C SER A 83 6.05 5.69 0.54
N GLY A 84 6.27 5.46 -0.76
CA GLY A 84 5.20 5.00 -1.66
C GLY A 84 4.59 3.65 -1.26
N ALA A 85 5.42 2.69 -0.84
CA ALA A 85 4.93 1.41 -0.32
C ALA A 85 4.14 1.58 0.98
N ILE A 86 4.60 2.48 1.87
CA ILE A 86 3.92 2.82 3.13
C ILE A 86 2.56 3.48 2.86
N PHE A 87 2.48 4.41 1.90
CA PHE A 87 1.22 4.98 1.43
C PHE A 87 0.26 3.89 0.92
N GLY A 88 0.79 2.86 0.26
CA GLY A 88 0.03 1.67 -0.10
C GLY A 88 -0.52 0.89 1.08
N LEU A 89 0.25 0.74 2.17
CA LEU A 89 -0.26 0.14 3.41
C LEU A 89 -1.38 0.98 4.03
N VAL A 90 -1.24 2.31 4.03
CA VAL A 90 -2.30 3.24 4.47
C VAL A 90 -3.55 3.09 3.59
N GLY A 91 -3.39 3.01 2.27
CA GLY A 91 -4.48 2.74 1.33
C GLY A 91 -5.15 1.38 1.54
N SER A 92 -4.36 0.36 1.86
CA SER A 92 -4.86 -0.96 2.21
C SER A 92 -5.70 -0.96 3.48
N LEU A 93 -5.25 -0.22 4.51
CA LEU A 93 -6.01 -0.03 5.74
C LEU A 93 -7.31 0.72 5.47
N ALA A 94 -7.27 1.80 4.67
CA ALA A 94 -8.47 2.53 4.26
C ALA A 94 -9.48 1.62 3.56
N MET A 95 -9.02 0.81 2.60
CA MET A 95 -9.88 -0.12 1.86
C MET A 95 -10.48 -1.19 2.78
N PHE A 96 -9.69 -1.72 3.72
CA PHE A 96 -10.19 -2.66 4.71
C PHE A 96 -11.27 -2.04 5.62
N THR A 97 -11.03 -0.84 6.15
CA THR A 97 -11.98 -0.15 7.04
C THR A 97 -13.25 0.23 6.28
N LEU A 98 -13.14 0.74 5.05
CA LEU A 98 -14.29 1.02 4.17
C LEU A 98 -15.14 -0.23 3.93
N ARG A 99 -14.49 -1.37 3.62
CA ARG A 99 -15.15 -2.64 3.35
C ARG A 99 -15.91 -3.16 4.56
N HIS A 100 -15.37 -2.98 5.76
CA HIS A 100 -15.92 -3.54 6.99
C HIS A 100 -16.49 -2.47 7.94
N ARG A 101 -16.84 -1.27 7.44
CA ARG A 101 -17.31 -0.14 8.26
C ARG A 101 -18.53 -0.44 9.14
N ARG A 102 -19.34 -1.43 8.76
CA ARG A 102 -20.52 -1.89 9.53
C ARG A 102 -20.16 -2.88 10.64
N LEU A 103 -18.96 -3.44 10.62
CA LEU A 103 -18.47 -4.43 11.59
C LEU A 103 -17.49 -3.81 12.59
N ILE A 104 -16.83 -2.72 12.21
CA ILE A 104 -15.81 -2.04 13.01
C ILE A 104 -16.46 -0.89 13.78
N VAL A 105 -16.34 -0.91 15.11
CA VAL A 105 -16.73 0.23 15.95
C VAL A 105 -15.74 1.37 15.71
N GLY A 106 -16.24 2.59 15.45
CA GLY A 106 -15.39 3.75 15.18
C GLY A 106 -14.85 3.86 13.75
N ALA A 107 -15.32 3.04 12.81
CA ALA A 107 -14.81 3.01 11.43
C ALA A 107 -14.78 4.40 10.74
N GLU A 108 -15.79 5.24 10.95
CA GLU A 108 -15.84 6.59 10.37
C GLU A 108 -14.76 7.51 10.94
N GLU A 109 -14.44 7.37 12.24
CA GLU A 109 -13.36 8.13 12.87
C GLU A 109 -11.99 7.66 12.37
N ASP A 110 -11.80 6.34 12.25
CA ASP A 110 -10.59 5.76 11.68
C ASP A 110 -10.36 6.22 10.23
N LEU A 111 -11.41 6.22 9.40
CA LEU A 111 -11.35 6.72 8.02
C LEU A 111 -11.01 8.20 7.98
N LYS A 112 -11.55 9.01 8.90
CA LYS A 112 -11.21 10.43 9.01
C LYS A 112 -9.73 10.61 9.40
N ARG A 113 -9.23 9.84 10.36
CA ARG A 113 -7.81 9.86 10.78
C ARG A 113 -6.89 9.46 9.62
N ILE A 114 -7.22 8.38 8.91
CA ILE A 114 -6.48 7.93 7.73
C ILE A 114 -6.50 9.00 6.63
N SER A 115 -7.65 9.59 6.34
CA SER A 115 -7.80 10.68 5.37
C SER A 115 -6.94 11.88 5.73
N ASN A 116 -6.94 12.29 7.01
CA ASN A 116 -6.10 13.39 7.50
C ASN A 116 -4.61 13.10 7.31
N VAL A 117 -4.16 11.87 7.58
CA VAL A 117 -2.76 11.47 7.36
C VAL A 117 -2.39 11.56 5.88
N ILE A 118 -3.25 11.06 4.98
CA ILE A 118 -3.03 11.13 3.53
C ILE A 118 -2.96 12.59 3.09
N ILE A 119 -3.96 13.40 3.42
CA ILE A 119 -4.05 14.80 3.01
C ILE A 119 -2.85 15.59 3.53
N LEU A 120 -2.51 15.45 4.82
CA LEU A 120 -1.39 16.16 5.42
C LEU A 120 -0.07 15.84 4.71
N ASN A 121 0.22 14.56 4.47
CA ASN A 121 1.46 14.18 3.79
C ASN A 121 1.48 14.65 2.33
N MET A 122 0.35 14.58 1.62
CA MET A 122 0.25 15.09 0.25
C MET A 122 0.45 16.61 0.21
N VAL A 123 -0.11 17.37 1.16
CA VAL A 123 0.09 18.83 1.28
C VAL A 123 1.55 19.14 1.58
N ILE A 124 2.19 18.44 2.53
CA ILE A 124 3.62 18.60 2.81
C ILE A 124 4.44 18.34 1.53
N GLY A 125 4.07 17.32 0.76
CA GLY A 125 4.74 17.02 -0.50
C GLY A 125 4.50 18.04 -1.62
N LEU A 126 3.37 18.76 -1.61
CA LEU A 126 3.16 19.90 -2.53
C LEU A 126 4.08 21.08 -2.18
N LEU A 127 4.41 21.24 -0.89
CA LEU A 127 5.25 22.33 -0.39
C LEU A 127 6.75 22.02 -0.49
N SER A 128 7.14 20.77 -0.73
CA SER A 128 8.53 20.34 -0.81
C SER A 128 8.88 19.81 -2.20
N ARG A 129 9.93 20.37 -2.81
CA ARG A 129 10.42 19.92 -4.12
C ARG A 129 11.10 18.55 -4.09
N ASP A 130 11.49 18.08 -2.90
CA ASP A 130 12.18 16.80 -2.71
C ASP A 130 11.20 15.63 -2.51
N ILE A 131 9.90 15.89 -2.43
CA ILE A 131 8.87 14.88 -2.21
C ILE A 131 8.14 14.55 -3.51
N ASP A 132 8.08 13.27 -3.82
CA ASP A 132 7.40 12.76 -5.01
C ASP A 132 5.95 12.37 -4.72
N ASN A 133 5.05 13.35 -4.83
CA ASN A 133 3.62 13.14 -4.63
C ASN A 133 2.98 12.17 -5.64
N TRP A 134 3.51 12.07 -6.85
CA TRP A 134 3.03 11.09 -7.82
C TRP A 134 3.41 9.67 -7.40
N GLY A 135 4.60 9.50 -6.81
CA GLY A 135 4.98 8.26 -6.13
C GLY A 135 4.02 7.91 -4.99
N HIS A 136 3.74 8.86 -4.07
CA HIS A 136 2.80 8.63 -2.96
C HIS A 136 1.40 8.26 -3.43
N LEU A 137 0.86 8.96 -4.43
CA LEU A 137 -0.44 8.66 -5.01
C LEU A 137 -0.45 7.28 -5.68
N GLY A 138 0.58 6.94 -6.45
CA GLY A 138 0.70 5.64 -7.11
C GLY A 138 0.77 4.49 -6.12
N GLY A 139 1.51 4.68 -5.03
CA GLY A 139 1.57 3.75 -3.91
C GLY A 139 0.23 3.57 -3.23
N LEU A 140 -0.46 4.68 -2.88
CA LEU A 140 -1.78 4.67 -2.27
C LEU A 140 -2.80 3.89 -3.11
N LEU A 141 -2.89 4.22 -4.40
CA LEU A 141 -3.82 3.56 -5.32
C LEU A 141 -3.46 2.08 -5.53
N GLY A 142 -2.17 1.78 -5.68
CA GLY A 142 -1.67 0.40 -5.77
C GLY A 142 -2.09 -0.43 -4.55
N GLY A 143 -1.96 0.13 -3.36
CA GLY A 143 -2.35 -0.52 -2.10
C GLY A 143 -3.87 -0.70 -1.96
N VAL A 144 -4.66 0.30 -2.35
CA VAL A 144 -6.14 0.20 -2.39
C VAL A 144 -6.57 -0.92 -3.33
N VAL A 145 -6.04 -0.96 -4.55
CA VAL A 145 -6.39 -1.98 -5.56
C VAL A 145 -5.94 -3.37 -5.12
N ALA A 146 -4.71 -3.52 -4.62
CA ALA A 146 -4.21 -4.79 -4.10
C ALA A 146 -5.06 -5.28 -2.93
N SER A 147 -5.33 -4.42 -1.94
CA SER A 147 -6.19 -4.76 -0.79
C SER A 147 -7.62 -5.07 -1.21
N TRP A 148 -8.16 -4.37 -2.21
CA TRP A 148 -9.47 -4.70 -2.74
C TRP A 148 -9.49 -6.13 -3.33
N LEU A 149 -8.47 -6.51 -4.08
CA LEU A 149 -8.40 -7.82 -4.75
C LEU A 149 -8.10 -8.98 -3.79
N ILE A 150 -7.07 -8.83 -2.96
CA ILE A 150 -6.52 -9.91 -2.14
C ILE A 150 -6.74 -9.73 -0.64
N GLY A 151 -7.08 -8.52 -0.19
CA GLY A 151 -7.29 -8.22 1.22
C GLY A 151 -8.50 -8.95 1.78
N PRO A 152 -8.56 -9.11 3.12
CA PRO A 152 -9.65 -9.82 3.76
C PRO A 152 -11.02 -9.27 3.35
N ALA A 153 -11.99 -10.16 3.19
CA ALA A 153 -13.40 -9.80 3.02
C ALA A 153 -14.23 -10.67 3.98
N TRP A 154 -14.28 -10.24 5.24
CA TRP A 154 -14.93 -10.98 6.30
C TRP A 154 -16.45 -10.93 6.14
N LYS A 155 -17.06 -12.11 6.06
CA LYS A 155 -18.51 -12.29 6.15
C LYS A 155 -18.86 -13.08 7.39
N TYR A 156 -19.83 -12.59 8.14
CA TYR A 156 -20.42 -13.34 9.25
C TYR A 156 -21.03 -14.63 8.71
N ASN A 157 -20.70 -15.75 9.35
CA ASN A 157 -21.18 -17.06 8.94
C ASN A 157 -22.16 -17.62 9.97
N SER A 158 -21.72 -17.77 11.21
CA SER A 158 -22.51 -18.38 12.29
C SER A 158 -21.96 -18.01 13.67
N MET A 159 -22.70 -18.41 14.71
CA MET A 159 -22.24 -18.38 16.09
C MET A 159 -21.71 -19.77 16.46
N SER A 160 -20.51 -19.83 17.05
CA SER A 160 -19.97 -21.05 17.64
C SER A 160 -20.84 -21.50 18.82
N LYS A 161 -20.70 -22.78 19.22
CA LYS A 161 -21.35 -23.31 20.44
C LYS A 161 -20.99 -22.52 21.69
N ASP A 162 -19.81 -21.88 21.71
CA ASP A 162 -19.31 -21.06 22.81
C ASP A 162 -19.71 -19.58 22.71
N GLY A 163 -20.63 -19.22 21.82
CA GLY A 163 -21.12 -17.84 21.64
C GLY A 163 -20.22 -16.92 20.80
N GLN A 164 -19.06 -17.40 20.31
CA GLN A 164 -18.17 -16.61 19.46
C GLN A 164 -18.71 -16.47 18.03
N ARG A 165 -18.63 -15.27 17.44
CA ARG A 165 -19.00 -15.03 16.04
C ARG A 165 -17.90 -15.56 15.10
N ILE A 166 -18.27 -16.43 14.18
CA ILE A 166 -17.36 -17.00 13.19
C ILE A 166 -17.45 -16.19 11.90
N PHE A 167 -16.31 -15.67 11.45
CA PHE A 167 -16.17 -14.99 10.17
C PHE A 167 -15.43 -15.88 9.17
N THR A 168 -15.85 -15.81 7.91
CA THR A 168 -15.12 -16.44 6.81
C THR A 168 -14.55 -15.37 5.91
N ASP A 169 -13.30 -15.57 5.50
CA ASP A 169 -12.66 -14.69 4.53
C ASP A 169 -13.04 -15.09 3.10
N ARG A 170 -13.63 -14.16 2.37
CA ARG A 170 -14.13 -14.34 1.01
C ARG A 170 -13.50 -13.32 0.05
N ALA A 171 -12.19 -13.14 0.15
CA ALA A 171 -11.44 -12.22 -0.72
C ALA A 171 -11.78 -12.42 -2.21
N PRO A 172 -11.98 -11.34 -3.01
CA PRO A 172 -12.43 -11.44 -4.40
C PRO A 172 -11.58 -12.35 -5.29
N ILE A 173 -10.26 -12.41 -5.05
CA ILE A 173 -9.34 -13.26 -5.82
C ILE A 173 -9.76 -14.74 -5.85
N PHE A 174 -10.40 -15.26 -4.80
CA PHE A 174 -10.84 -16.66 -4.76
C PHE A 174 -11.93 -16.97 -5.79
N PHE A 175 -12.79 -16.01 -6.12
CA PHE A 175 -13.82 -16.18 -7.14
C PHE A 175 -13.24 -16.13 -8.55
N ILE A 176 -12.29 -15.23 -8.80
CA ILE A 176 -11.61 -15.09 -10.09
C ILE A 176 -10.85 -16.36 -10.46
N ILE A 177 -10.11 -16.93 -9.49
CA ILE A 177 -9.36 -18.18 -9.71
C ILE A 177 -10.31 -19.37 -9.95
N LYS A 178 -11.44 -19.42 -9.23
CA LYS A 178 -12.39 -20.53 -9.35
C LYS A 178 -13.18 -20.49 -10.67
N GLY A 179 -13.64 -19.31 -11.10
CA GLY A 179 -14.36 -19.14 -12.37
C GLY A 179 -13.55 -19.58 -13.59
N ASN A 180 -12.22 -19.43 -13.56
CA ASN A 180 -11.33 -19.91 -14.63
C ASN A 180 -11.14 -21.43 -14.65
N LYS A 181 -11.43 -22.15 -13.55
CA LYS A 181 -11.32 -23.61 -13.49
C LYS A 181 -12.59 -24.33 -13.95
N GLU A 182 -13.75 -23.69 -13.88
CA GLU A 182 -15.03 -24.26 -14.33
C GLU A 182 -15.25 -24.07 -15.85
N GLN A 183 -14.38 -23.30 -16.53
CA GLN A 183 -14.39 -23.05 -17.98
C GLN A 183 -13.34 -23.85 -18.77
N ARG A 184 -12.63 -24.78 -18.14
CA ARG A 184 -11.67 -25.70 -18.77
C ARG A 184 -12.11 -27.14 -18.56
#